data_AF-A0A2D6EML3-F1
#
_entry.id   AF-A0A2D6EML3-F1
#
_cell.length_a   1.000
_cell.length_b   1.000
_cell.length_c   1.000
_cell.angle_alpha   90.00
_cell.angle_beta   90.00
_cell.angle_gamma   90.00
#
_symmetry.space_group_name_H-M   'P 1'
#
loop_
_entity.id
_entity.type
_entity.pdbx_description
1 polymer ?
#
loop_
_entity_poly.entity_id
_entity_poly.type
_entity_poly.pdbx_seq_one_letter_code
_entity_poly.pdbx_strand_id
1 'polypeptide(L)'
;MERYITFIKNNETGEEFISMRRAMAGAHDNVVKQEALKYSLPRFTVHTTYTDIELRDILETLDRWTGTSVMKDMNRLESRIEAIPQLIHKLSS
;
A
#
# COMPACT_ATOMS: atom_id res chain seq x y z
N MET A 1 -12.40 -7.68 12.14
CA MET A 1 -10.92 -7.72 12.27
C MET A 1 -10.37 -6.91 11.11
N GLU A 2 -9.53 -5.93 11.40
CA GLU A 2 -9.02 -4.96 10.42
C GLU A 2 -7.60 -5.33 10.01
N ARG A 3 -7.21 -4.90 8.80
CA ARG A 3 -5.84 -4.97 8.33
C ARG A 3 -5.19 -3.61 8.52
N TYR A 4 -4.11 -3.58 9.28
CA TYR A 4 -3.28 -2.42 9.53
C TYR A 4 -2.04 -2.50 8.64
N ILE A 5 -1.68 -1.38 8.04
CA ILE A 5 -0.57 -1.18 7.11
C ILE A 5 0.34 -0.14 7.74
N THR A 6 1.59 -0.52 7.99
CA THR A 6 2.58 0.31 8.67
C THR A 6 3.74 0.61 7.73
N PHE A 7 4.08 1.88 7.60
CA PHE A 7 5.17 2.36 6.75
C PHE A 7 6.47 2.41 7.55
N ILE A 8 7.51 1.77 7.04
CA ILE A 8 8.78 1.59 7.74
C ILE A 8 9.91 1.96 6.80
N LYS A 9 10.91 2.65 7.35
CA LYS A 9 12.17 2.96 6.68
C LYS A 9 13.32 2.24 7.37
N ASN A 10 14.16 1.58 6.60
CA ASN A 10 15.47 1.14 7.04
C ASN A 10 16.43 2.34 6.97
N ASN A 11 16.95 2.76 8.12
CA ASN A 11 17.82 3.93 8.21
C ASN A 11 19.24 3.67 7.70
N GLU A 12 19.66 2.41 7.64
CA GLU A 12 21.00 2.03 7.15
C GLU A 12 21.04 1.99 5.62
N THR A 13 20.01 1.43 4.99
CA THR A 13 19.95 1.26 3.53
C THR A 13 19.15 2.37 2.83
N GLY A 14 18.31 3.10 3.57
CA GLY A 14 17.35 4.05 3.02
C GLY A 14 16.10 3.40 2.41
N GLU A 15 16.00 2.07 2.44
CA GLU A 15 14.89 1.33 1.85
C GLU A 15 13.58 1.55 2.63
N GLU A 16 12.49 1.78 1.92
CA GLU A 16 11.15 1.96 2.48
C GLU A 16 10.27 0.78 2.11
N PHE A 17 9.54 0.24 3.09
CA PHE A 17 8.66 -0.91 2.90
C PHE A 17 7.44 -0.84 3.82
N ILE A 18 6.46 -1.69 3.53
CA ILE A 18 5.24 -1.81 4.32
C ILE A 18 5.23 -3.11 5.13
N SER A 19 4.73 -3.03 6.37
CA SER A 19 4.39 -4.19 7.19
C SER A 19 2.88 -4.24 7.38
N MET A 20 2.30 -5.44 7.29
CA MET A 20 0.87 -5.65 7.43
C MET A 20 0.56 -6.52 8.63
N ARG A 21 -0.43 -6.12 9.43
CA ARG A 21 -0.90 -6.88 10.61
C ARG A 21 -2.43 -6.89 10.66
N ARG A 22 -3.01 -8.00 11.13
CA ARG A 22 -4.45 -8.07 11.43
C ARG A 22 -4.68 -7.87 12.92
N ALA A 23 -5.62 -7.02 13.30
CA ALA A 23 -5.99 -6.77 14.68
C ALA A 23 -7.49 -6.42 14.82
N MET A 24 -7.96 -6.26 16.06
CA MET A 24 -9.32 -5.75 16.31
C MET A 24 -9.44 -4.28 15.89
N ALA A 25 -10.67 -3.82 15.70
CA ALA A 25 -10.89 -2.41 15.37
C ALA A 25 -10.44 -1.49 16.51
N GLY A 26 -9.85 -0.34 16.15
CA GLY A 26 -9.30 0.62 17.11
C GLY A 26 -7.98 0.19 17.76
N ALA A 27 -7.25 -0.76 17.17
CA ALA A 27 -5.99 -1.27 17.72
C ALA A 27 -4.74 -0.50 17.27
N HIS A 28 -4.88 0.69 16.66
CA HIS A 28 -3.76 1.48 16.10
C HIS A 28 -2.57 1.58 17.04
N ASP A 29 -2.79 2.05 18.27
CA ASP A 29 -1.70 2.23 19.25
C ASP A 29 -0.95 0.94 19.57
N ASN A 30 -1.69 -0.16 19.66
CA ASN A 30 -1.09 -1.46 19.93
C ASN A 30 -0.30 -1.95 18.71
N VAL A 31 -0.84 -1.78 17.50
CA VAL A 31 -0.13 -2.15 16.27
C VAL A 31 1.16 -1.34 16.13
N VAL A 32 1.10 -0.01 16.30
CA VAL A 32 2.29 0.86 16.24
C VAL A 32 3.34 0.41 17.25
N LYS A 33 2.96 0.16 18.50
CA LYS A 33 3.89 -0.35 19.54
C LYS A 33 4.52 -1.68 19.14
N GLN A 34 3.73 -2.60 18.60
CA GLN A 34 4.21 -3.91 18.16
C GLN A 34 5.15 -3.82 16.96
N GLU A 35 4.87 -2.94 16.01
CA GLU A 35 5.76 -2.69 14.87
C GLU A 35 7.05 -1.99 15.31
N ALA A 36 6.99 -1.06 16.27
CA ALA A 36 8.17 -0.42 16.85
C ALA A 36 9.07 -1.40 17.63
N LEU A 37 8.50 -2.45 18.24
CA LEU A 37 9.28 -3.52 18.85
C LEU A 37 9.98 -4.40 17.81
N LYS A 38 9.31 -4.68 16.69
CA LYS A 38 9.84 -5.50 15.59
C LYS A 38 10.88 -4.74 14.77
N TYR A 39 10.65 -3.45 14.56
CA TYR A 39 11.45 -2.54 13.74
C TYR A 39 11.91 -1.38 14.63
N SER A 40 12.88 -1.67 15.49
CA SER A 40 13.36 -0.75 16.50
C SER A 40 14.39 0.25 15.96
N LEU A 41 14.40 1.42 16.60
CA LEU A 41 15.47 2.40 16.45
C LEU A 41 16.79 1.85 17.03
N PRO A 42 17.95 2.29 16.51
CA PRO A 42 18.13 3.30 15.46
C PRO A 42 18.03 2.72 14.04
N ARG A 43 17.89 1.41 13.89
CA ARG A 43 17.98 0.73 12.60
C ARG A 43 16.79 1.00 11.69
N PHE A 44 15.59 1.04 12.26
CA PHE A 44 14.37 1.29 11.52
C PHE A 44 13.60 2.46 12.11
N THR A 45 12.91 3.19 11.24
CA THR A 45 11.94 4.22 11.60
C THR A 45 10.55 3.75 11.22
N VAL A 46 9.66 3.60 12.21
CA VAL A 46 8.23 3.37 11.97
C VAL A 46 7.56 4.72 11.83
N HIS A 47 7.00 5.02 10.66
CA HIS A 47 6.43 6.33 10.35
C HIS A 47 4.99 6.47 10.83
N THR A 48 4.12 5.61 10.33
CA THR A 48 2.69 5.68 10.60
C THR A 48 2.03 4.35 10.29
N THR A 49 0.85 4.15 10.87
CA THR A 49 0.01 2.97 10.67
C THR A 49 -1.40 3.42 10.33
N TYR A 50 -1.95 2.88 9.25
CA TYR A 50 -3.34 3.07 8.84
C TYR A 50 -4.04 1.72 8.73
N THR A 51 -5.36 1.70 8.86
CA THR A 51 -6.15 0.59 8.37
C THR A 51 -6.22 0.61 6.83
N ASP A 52 -6.52 -0.55 6.22
CA ASP A 52 -6.75 -0.66 4.77
C ASP A 52 -7.85 0.30 4.29
N ILE A 53 -8.87 0.53 5.12
CA ILE A 53 -9.99 1.43 4.83
C ILE A 53 -9.52 2.89 4.86
N GLU A 54 -8.86 3.32 5.94
CA GLU A 54 -8.30 4.68 6.03
C GLU A 54 -7.33 4.98 4.88
N LEU A 55 -6.47 4.02 4.53
CA LEU A 55 -5.52 4.22 3.46
C LEU A 55 -6.21 4.39 2.10
N ARG A 56 -7.27 3.61 1.83
CA ARG A 56 -8.09 3.78 0.62
C ARG A 56 -8.75 5.15 0.58
N ASP A 57 -9.37 5.58 1.67
CA ASP A 57 -10.05 6.87 1.75
C ASP A 57 -9.06 8.04 1.55
N ILE A 58 -7.86 7.94 2.11
CA ILE A 58 -6.78 8.91 1.89
C ILE A 58 -6.36 8.93 0.42
N LEU A 59 -6.14 7.77 -0.20
CA LEU A 59 -5.71 7.69 -1.59
C LEU A 59 -6.78 8.19 -2.55
N GLU A 60 -8.06 7.90 -2.31
CA GLU A 60 -9.18 8.41 -3.10
C GLU A 60 -9.31 9.93 -2.95
N THR A 61 -9.15 10.44 -1.73
CA THR A 61 -9.13 11.88 -1.47
C THR A 61 -7.98 12.53 -2.23
N LEU A 62 -6.78 11.96 -2.16
CA LEU A 62 -5.62 12.49 -2.89
C LEU A 62 -5.87 12.49 -4.40
N ASP A 63 -6.34 11.39 -4.99
CA ASP A 63 -6.67 11.29 -6.43
C ASP A 63 -7.67 12.39 -6.85
N ARG A 64 -8.71 12.61 -6.04
CA ARG A 64 -9.71 13.67 -6.26
C ARG A 64 -9.11 15.07 -6.25
N TRP A 65 -8.19 15.36 -5.32
CA TRP A 65 -7.65 16.71 -5.12
C TRP A 65 -6.46 17.04 -6.02
N THR A 66 -5.60 16.07 -6.30
CA THR A 66 -4.41 16.29 -7.13
C THR A 66 -4.69 16.08 -8.61
N GLY A 67 -5.85 15.53 -8.97
CA GLY A 67 -6.18 15.16 -10.35
C GLY A 67 -5.22 14.12 -10.93
N THR A 68 -4.37 13.53 -10.08
CA THR A 68 -3.42 12.50 -10.47
C THR A 68 -4.23 11.23 -10.60
N SER A 69 -4.46 10.81 -11.84
CA SER A 69 -5.40 9.74 -12.15
C SER A 69 -4.79 8.37 -11.90
N VAL A 70 -4.34 8.12 -10.67
CA VAL A 70 -3.71 6.87 -10.25
C VAL A 70 -4.68 5.71 -10.49
N MET A 71 -5.98 5.93 -10.25
CA MET A 71 -7.01 4.93 -10.58
C MET A 71 -7.30 4.79 -12.08
N LYS A 72 -7.21 5.86 -12.90
CA LYS A 72 -7.34 5.69 -14.37
C LYS A 72 -6.16 4.94 -14.95
N ASP A 73 -4.96 5.16 -14.46
CA ASP A 73 -3.78 4.43 -14.93
C ASP A 73 -3.84 2.96 -14.50
N MET A 74 -4.38 2.65 -13.33
CA MET A 74 -4.62 1.28 -12.88
C MET A 74 -5.66 0.56 -13.76
N ASN A 75 -6.80 1.19 -14.03
CA ASN A 75 -7.82 0.65 -14.94
C ASN A 75 -7.29 0.51 -16.39
N ARG A 76 -6.43 1.44 -16.83
CA ARG A 76 -5.79 1.39 -18.15
C ARG A 76 -4.75 0.28 -18.22
N LEU A 77 -4.05 -0.02 -17.13
CA LEU A 77 -3.13 -1.15 -17.03
C LEU A 77 -3.87 -2.49 -17.03
N GLU A 78 -4.96 -2.62 -16.26
CA GLU A 78 -5.80 -3.83 -16.25
C GLU A 78 -6.41 -4.10 -17.63
N SER A 79 -6.99 -3.09 -18.28
CA SER A 79 -7.53 -3.22 -19.64
C SER A 79 -6.46 -3.59 -20.68
N ARG A 80 -5.22 -3.12 -20.52
CA ARG A 80 -4.10 -3.52 -21.37
C ARG A 80 -3.67 -4.96 -21.14
N ILE A 81 -3.72 -5.46 -19.90
CA ILE A 81 -3.41 -6.85 -19.57
C ILE A 81 -4.45 -7.80 -20.17
N GLU A 82 -5.74 -7.46 -20.13
CA GLU A 82 -6.81 -8.22 -20.76
C GLU A 82 -6.76 -8.23 -22.29
N ALA A 83 -6.12 -7.23 -22.91
CA ALA A 83 -5.93 -7.15 -24.36
C ALA A 83 -4.75 -8.01 -24.87
N ILE A 84 -3.81 -8.43 -24.00
CA ILE A 84 -2.64 -9.22 -24.39
C ILE A 84 -3.03 -10.59 -24.99
N PRO A 85 -3.97 -11.37 -24.42
CA PRO A 85 -4.42 -12.63 -25.02
C PRO A 85 -5.00 -12.47 -26.44
N GLN A 86 -5.71 -11.37 -26.71
CA GLN A 86 -6.33 -11.12 -28.02
C GLN A 86 -5.31 -10.75 -29.10
N LEU A 87 -4.21 -10.11 -28.72
CA LEU A 87 -3.09 -9.79 -29.62
C LEU A 87 -2.28 -11.05 -29.97
N ILE A 88 -2.08 -11.95 -29.02
CA ILE A 88 -1.41 -13.24 -29.26
C ILE A 88 -2.22 -14.11 -30.24
N HIS A 89 -3.55 -14.10 -30.14
CA HIS A 89 -4.43 -14.87 -31.03
C HIS A 89 -4.39 -14.35 -32.48
N LYS A 90 -4.23 -13.03 -32.69
CA LYS A 90 -4.08 -12.42 -34.03
C LYS A 90 -2.71 -12.66 -34.67
N LEU A 91 -1.66 -12.84 -33.86
CA LEU A 91 -0.30 -13.13 -34.34
C LEU A 91 -0.07 -14.63 -34.62
N SER A 92 -0.99 -15.48 -34.17
CA SER A 92 -0.95 -16.93 -34.35
C SER A 92 -1.88 -17.43 -35.47
N SER A 93 -2.46 -16.51 -36.26
CA SER A 93 -3.33 -16.79 -37.43
C SER A 93 -2.66 -16.33 -38.71
#